data_AF-A0A1F3ZNY9-F1
#
_entry.id   AF-A0A1F3ZNY9-F1
#
_cell.length_a   1.000
_cell.length_b   1.000
_cell.length_c   1.000
_cell.angle_alpha   90.00
_cell.angle_beta   90.00
_cell.angle_gamma   90.00
#
_symmetry.space_group_name_H-M   'P 1'
#
loop_
_entity.id
_entity.type
_entity.pdbx_description
1 polymer ?
#
loop_
_entity_poly.entity_id
_entity_poly.type
_entity_poly.pdbx_seq_one_letter_code
_entity_poly.pdbx_strand_id
1 'polypeptide(L)'
;MKVNQLNHPIPGTTIFDGVQARKGYALNKMCFSFNSAENREEFKRDEDAYCKKYGLNAQQHDAIRNRNVLQLIAAGGNIYYLAKFGGIFGLDVQDVGAQQTGMSKEAFKAKLAAAGR
;
A
#
# COMPACT_ATOMS: atom_id res chain seq x y z
N MET A 1 16.17 -27.21 4.33
CA MET A 1 15.43 -26.57 5.45
C MET A 1 14.00 -26.32 4.96
N LYS A 2 13.00 -27.05 5.44
CA LYS A 2 11.60 -26.82 5.05
C LYS A 2 11.05 -25.71 5.95
N VAL A 3 10.85 -24.53 5.38
CA VAL A 3 10.13 -23.45 6.09
C VAL A 3 8.69 -23.93 6.23
N ASN A 4 8.26 -24.17 7.46
CA ASN A 4 6.88 -24.47 7.77
C ASN A 4 6.05 -23.23 7.42
N GLN A 5 5.50 -23.15 6.21
CA GLN A 5 4.54 -22.11 5.87
C GLN A 5 3.30 -22.34 6.73
N LEU A 6 2.97 -21.36 7.56
CA LEU A 6 1.66 -21.26 8.19
C LEU A 6 0.63 -21.06 7.07
N ASN A 7 0.19 -22.17 6.47
CA ASN A 7 -0.78 -22.20 5.38
C ASN A 7 -2.23 -21.97 5.86
N HIS A 8 -2.44 -21.41 7.05
CA HIS A 8 -3.78 -21.09 7.49
C HIS A 8 -4.13 -19.64 7.13
N PRO A 9 -5.09 -19.41 6.22
CA PRO A 9 -5.51 -18.06 5.87
C PRO A 9 -6.14 -17.40 7.09
N ILE A 10 -5.66 -16.21 7.44
CA ILE A 10 -6.33 -15.33 8.41
C ILE A 10 -7.33 -14.48 7.62
N PRO A 11 -8.65 -14.59 7.88
CA PRO A 11 -9.65 -13.83 7.14
C PRO A 11 -9.34 -12.33 7.11
N GLY A 12 -9.46 -11.71 5.95
CA GLY A 12 -9.20 -10.28 5.75
C GLY A 12 -7.72 -9.87 5.84
N THR A 13 -6.78 -10.80 5.97
CA THR A 13 -5.35 -10.49 6.13
C THR A 13 -4.51 -11.07 5.00
N THR A 14 -3.83 -10.20 4.24
CA THR A 14 -2.78 -10.62 3.32
C THR A 14 -1.45 -10.68 4.06
N ILE A 15 -0.91 -11.88 4.28
CA ILE A 15 0.41 -12.05 4.90
C ILE A 15 1.49 -11.62 3.92
N PHE A 16 2.39 -10.72 4.35
CA PHE A 16 3.52 -10.28 3.56
C PHE A 16 4.70 -11.26 3.69
N ASP A 17 4.58 -12.41 3.02
CA ASP A 17 5.61 -13.45 2.97
C ASP A 17 6.58 -13.27 1.78
N GLY A 18 7.43 -14.28 1.53
CA GLY A 18 8.35 -14.26 0.40
C GLY A 18 7.68 -14.27 -0.99
N VAL A 19 6.45 -14.76 -1.11
CA VAL A 19 5.68 -14.72 -2.37
C VAL A 19 5.22 -13.28 -2.63
N GLN A 20 4.59 -12.65 -1.63
CA GLN A 20 4.14 -11.25 -1.74
C GLN A 20 5.31 -10.28 -1.90
N ALA A 21 6.44 -10.51 -1.21
CA ALA A 21 7.63 -9.69 -1.35
C ALA A 21 8.20 -9.69 -2.78
N ARG A 22 8.23 -10.87 -3.43
CA ARG A 22 8.65 -10.97 -4.84
C ARG A 22 7.64 -10.33 -5.78
N LYS A 23 6.34 -10.58 -5.56
CA LYS A 23 5.25 -9.99 -6.35
C LYS A 23 5.32 -8.46 -6.38
N GLY A 24 5.52 -7.85 -5.22
CA GLY A 24 5.51 -6.40 -5.05
C GLY A 24 6.88 -5.72 -5.10
N TYR A 25 7.96 -6.39 -5.51
CA TYR A 25 9.31 -5.82 -5.38
C TYR A 25 9.45 -4.45 -6.04
N ALA A 26 9.02 -4.31 -7.30
CA ALA A 26 9.05 -3.04 -8.05
C ALA A 26 8.25 -1.93 -7.33
N LEU A 27 7.01 -2.25 -6.95
CA LEU A 27 6.12 -1.34 -6.22
C LEU A 27 6.72 -0.89 -4.87
N ASN A 28 7.17 -1.82 -4.03
CA ASN A 28 7.73 -1.50 -2.71
C ASN A 28 9.03 -0.69 -2.84
N LYS A 29 9.90 -1.02 -3.81
CA LYS A 29 11.12 -0.27 -4.10
C LYS A 29 10.83 1.15 -4.57
N MET A 30 9.81 1.32 -5.43
CA MET A 30 9.33 2.64 -5.84
C MET A 30 8.84 3.44 -4.64
N CYS A 31 7.95 2.87 -3.81
CA CYS A 31 7.45 3.56 -2.62
C CYS A 31 8.57 3.91 -1.63
N PHE A 32 9.61 3.08 -1.49
CA PHE A 32 10.77 3.40 -0.67
C PHE A 32 11.53 4.64 -1.16
N SER A 33 11.56 4.89 -2.47
CA SER A 33 12.25 6.06 -3.05
C SER A 33 11.67 7.39 -2.57
N PHE A 34 10.40 7.42 -2.17
CA PHE A 34 9.69 8.62 -1.73
C PHE A 34 10.14 9.15 -0.36
N ASN A 35 11.13 8.53 0.28
CA ASN A 35 11.86 9.17 1.37
C ASN A 35 12.53 10.48 0.92
N SER A 36 13.01 10.55 -0.32
CA SER A 36 13.57 11.78 -0.91
C SER A 36 12.44 12.72 -1.38
N ALA A 37 12.61 14.02 -1.13
CA ALA A 37 11.67 15.04 -1.59
C ALA A 37 11.69 15.17 -3.11
N GLU A 38 12.88 15.12 -3.70
CA GLU A 38 13.13 15.19 -5.14
C GLU A 38 12.38 14.08 -5.88
N ASN A 39 12.40 12.85 -5.34
CA ASN A 39 11.67 11.72 -5.89
C ASN A 39 10.15 11.89 -5.81
N ARG A 40 9.63 12.53 -4.75
CA ARG A 40 8.21 12.87 -4.65
C ARG A 40 7.81 13.90 -5.70
N GLU A 41 8.64 14.92 -5.93
CA GLU A 41 8.39 15.92 -6.97
C GLU A 41 8.56 15.36 -8.39
N GLU A 42 9.50 14.44 -8.62
CA GLU A 42 9.63 13.70 -9.88
C GLU A 42 8.37 12.88 -10.17
N PHE A 43 7.87 12.15 -9.17
CA PHE A 43 6.64 11.37 -9.29
C PHE A 43 5.41 12.24 -9.58
N LYS A 44 5.23 13.36 -8.87
CA LYS A 44 4.10 14.28 -9.10
C LYS A 44 4.10 14.90 -10.48
N ARG A 45 5.28 15.09 -11.09
CA ARG A 45 5.40 15.67 -12.43
C ARG A 45 4.92 14.71 -13.51
N ASP A 46 5.19 13.42 -13.37
CA ASP A 46 4.74 12.39 -14.32
C ASP A 46 4.68 11.02 -13.61
N GLU A 47 3.49 10.67 -13.09
CA GLU A 47 3.28 9.43 -12.33
C GLU A 47 3.52 8.20 -13.21
N ASP A 48 3.07 8.22 -14.47
CA ASP A 48 3.18 7.10 -15.41
C ASP A 48 4.65 6.85 -15.79
N ALA A 49 5.43 7.90 -16.07
CA ALA A 49 6.86 7.77 -16.36
C ALA A 49 7.64 7.25 -15.15
N TYR A 50 7.30 7.72 -13.94
CA TYR A 50 7.96 7.25 -12.72
C TYR A 50 7.61 5.79 -12.41
N CYS A 51 6.36 5.36 -12.64
CA CYS A 51 5.97 3.96 -12.53
C CYS A 51 6.75 3.08 -13.53
N LYS A 52 6.93 3.54 -14.77
CA LYS A 52 7.74 2.84 -15.79
C LYS A 52 9.22 2.72 -15.39
N LYS A 53 9.81 3.78 -14.82
CA LYS A 53 11.21 3.79 -14.30
C LYS A 53 11.48 2.67 -13.30
N TYR A 54 10.48 2.29 -12.50
CA TYR A 54 10.60 1.20 -11.52
C TYR A 54 10.13 -0.17 -12.04
N GLY A 55 9.60 -0.24 -13.26
CA GLY A 55 9.12 -1.49 -13.86
C GLY A 55 7.84 -2.01 -13.23
N LEU A 56 6.92 -1.12 -12.83
CA LEU A 56 5.61 -1.54 -12.35
C LEU A 56 4.84 -2.26 -13.47
N ASN A 57 4.19 -3.38 -13.11
CA ASN A 57 3.27 -4.05 -14.03
C ASN A 57 1.91 -3.34 -14.08
N ALA A 58 1.02 -3.78 -14.99
CA ALA A 58 -0.30 -3.17 -15.18
C ALA A 58 -1.12 -3.10 -13.88
N GLN A 59 -1.18 -4.19 -13.10
CA GLN A 59 -1.92 -4.22 -11.84
C GLN A 59 -1.38 -3.18 -10.83
N GLN A 60 -0.06 -3.07 -10.70
CA GLN A 60 0.57 -2.11 -9.78
C GLN A 60 0.34 -0.67 -10.24
N HIS A 61 0.41 -0.45 -11.55
CA HIS A 61 0.16 0.85 -12.16
C HIS A 61 -1.28 1.32 -11.92
N ASP A 62 -2.27 0.45 -12.13
CA ASP A 62 -3.68 0.76 -11.87
C ASP A 62 -3.93 1.05 -10.38
N ALA A 63 -3.29 0.29 -9.49
CA ALA A 63 -3.40 0.51 -8.05
C ALA A 63 -2.86 1.89 -7.61
N ILE A 64 -1.76 2.36 -8.21
CA ILE A 64 -1.21 3.71 -7.99
C ILE A 64 -2.19 4.77 -8.49
N ARG A 65 -2.69 4.63 -9.71
CA ARG A 65 -3.65 5.57 -10.32
C ARG A 65 -4.93 5.70 -9.49
N ASN A 66 -5.45 4.58 -8.98
CA ASN A 66 -6.66 4.54 -8.17
C ASN A 66 -6.44 5.03 -6.74
N ARG A 67 -5.19 5.25 -6.31
CA ARG A 67 -4.81 5.62 -4.93
C ARG A 67 -5.47 4.73 -3.87
N ASN A 68 -5.63 3.45 -4.19
CA ASN A 68 -6.38 2.50 -3.36
C ASN A 68 -5.41 1.54 -2.66
N VAL A 69 -5.34 1.64 -1.32
CA VAL A 69 -4.38 0.86 -0.52
C VAL A 69 -4.69 -0.63 -0.54
N LEU A 70 -5.95 -1.03 -0.65
CA LEU A 70 -6.32 -2.44 -0.80
C LEU A 70 -5.84 -3.01 -2.14
N GLN A 71 -5.97 -2.25 -3.22
CA GLN A 71 -5.43 -2.65 -4.53
C GLN A 71 -3.89 -2.73 -4.49
N LEU A 72 -3.23 -1.80 -3.80
CA LEU A 72 -1.78 -1.82 -3.64
C LEU A 72 -1.31 -3.04 -2.83
N ILE A 73 -2.00 -3.41 -1.75
CA ILE A 73 -1.73 -4.64 -0.99
C ILE A 73 -1.96 -5.88 -1.86
N ALA A 74 -3.07 -5.92 -2.61
CA ALA A 74 -3.35 -7.00 -3.54
C ALA A 74 -2.27 -7.12 -4.63
N ALA A 75 -1.66 -6.02 -5.04
CA ALA A 75 -0.55 -5.96 -5.99
C ALA A 75 0.83 -6.32 -5.40
N GLY A 76 0.89 -6.72 -4.12
CA GLY A 76 2.11 -7.12 -3.42
C GLY A 76 2.75 -6.02 -2.58
N GLY A 77 2.09 -4.88 -2.42
CA GLY A 77 2.54 -3.78 -1.56
C GLY A 77 2.51 -4.16 -0.09
N ASN A 78 3.55 -3.78 0.65
CA ASN A 78 3.55 -3.85 2.11
C ASN A 78 3.22 -2.47 2.69
N ILE A 79 2.35 -2.44 3.70
CA ILE A 79 1.79 -1.20 4.24
C ILE A 79 2.85 -0.17 4.68
N TYR A 80 4.01 -0.59 5.18
CA TYR A 80 5.08 0.30 5.62
C TYR A 80 5.85 0.97 4.47
N TYR A 81 5.85 0.35 3.29
CA TYR A 81 6.33 1.00 2.07
C TYR A 81 5.24 1.92 1.52
N LEU A 82 3.99 1.43 1.43
CA LEU A 82 2.86 2.17 0.88
C LEU A 82 2.56 3.47 1.65
N ALA A 83 2.83 3.54 2.95
CA ALA A 83 2.71 4.75 3.74
C ALA A 83 3.49 5.94 3.16
N LYS A 84 4.63 5.70 2.49
CA LYS A 84 5.42 6.75 1.85
C LYS A 84 4.74 7.31 0.60
N PHE A 85 4.00 6.47 -0.13
CA PHE A 85 3.15 6.91 -1.23
C PHE A 85 1.90 7.64 -0.71
N GLY A 86 1.22 7.09 0.30
CA GLY A 86 0.05 7.71 0.90
C GLY A 86 0.34 9.12 1.44
N GLY A 87 1.51 9.30 2.06
CA GLY A 87 1.98 10.59 2.56
C GLY A 87 2.17 11.66 1.49
N ILE A 88 2.37 11.31 0.21
CA ILE A 88 2.44 12.28 -0.90
C ILE A 88 1.12 13.04 -1.05
N PHE A 89 -0.01 12.37 -0.74
CA PHE A 89 -1.36 12.89 -0.91
C PHE A 89 -2.07 13.20 0.42
N GLY A 90 -1.32 13.20 1.53
CA GLY A 90 -1.87 13.50 2.85
C GLY A 90 -2.81 12.42 3.42
N LEU A 91 -2.73 11.17 2.92
CA LEU A 91 -3.47 10.06 3.52
C LEU A 91 -2.88 9.69 4.88
N ASP A 92 -3.73 9.58 5.88
CA ASP A 92 -3.36 9.10 7.22
C ASP A 92 -3.82 7.65 7.47
N VAL A 93 -3.49 7.12 8.65
CA VAL A 93 -3.83 5.73 9.01
C VAL A 93 -5.34 5.51 9.17
N GLN A 94 -6.12 6.57 9.44
CA GLN A 94 -7.57 6.50 9.51
C GLN A 94 -8.19 6.46 8.11
N ASP A 95 -7.61 7.14 7.12
CA ASP A 95 -7.99 6.99 5.70
C ASP A 95 -7.79 5.55 5.23
N VAL A 96 -6.66 4.94 5.58
CA VAL A 96 -6.38 3.54 5.25
C VAL A 96 -7.39 2.61 5.92
N GLY A 97 -7.66 2.80 7.22
CA GLY A 97 -8.63 1.98 7.94
C GLY A 97 -10.06 2.12 7.41
N ALA A 98 -10.45 3.32 6.97
CA ALA A 98 -11.71 3.56 6.28
C ALA A 98 -11.80 2.74 4.98
N GLN A 99 -10.77 2.78 4.14
CA GLN A 99 -10.70 1.94 2.92
C GLN A 99 -10.80 0.45 3.24
N GLN A 100 -10.07 -0.03 4.25
CA GLN A 100 -10.04 -1.44 4.66
C GLN A 100 -11.38 -1.95 5.20
N THR A 101 -12.21 -1.07 5.74
CA THR A 101 -13.50 -1.42 6.34
C THR A 101 -14.70 -1.07 5.46
N GLY A 102 -14.49 -0.37 4.34
CA GLY A 102 -15.57 0.16 3.51
C GLY A 102 -16.40 1.25 4.21
N MET A 103 -15.86 1.86 5.27
CA MET A 103 -16.52 2.91 6.05
C MET A 103 -16.09 4.30 5.57
N SER A 104 -16.85 5.34 5.90
CA SER A 104 -16.30 6.70 5.87
C SER A 104 -15.22 6.85 6.94
N LYS A 105 -14.34 7.86 6.79
CA LYS A 105 -13.30 8.17 7.78
C LYS A 105 -13.91 8.49 9.14
N GLU A 106 -15.02 9.23 9.16
CA GLU A 106 -15.75 9.62 10.37
C GLU A 106 -16.32 8.39 11.09
N ALA A 107 -16.97 7.49 10.36
CA ALA A 107 -17.50 6.25 10.90
C ALA A 107 -16.40 5.33 11.45
N PHE A 108 -15.27 5.23 10.74
CA PHE A 108 -14.12 4.45 11.20
C PHE A 108 -13.52 5.04 12.49
N LYS A 109 -13.36 6.37 12.56
CA LYS A 109 -12.90 7.07 13.78
C LYS A 109 -13.85 6.85 14.96
N ALA A 110 -15.16 6.94 14.74
CA ALA A 110 -16.16 6.68 15.78
C ALA A 110 -16.10 5.23 16.30
N LYS A 111 -15.90 4.26 15.39
CA LYS A 111 -15.70 2.85 15.74
C LYS A 111 -14.46 2.65 16.62
N LEU A 112 -13.32 3.26 16.27
CA LEU A 112 -12.09 3.19 17.07
C LEU A 112 -12.29 3.81 18.46
N ALA A 113 -12.92 4.98 18.54
CA ALA A 113 -13.21 5.64 19.82
C ALA A 113 -14.15 4.80 20.71
N ALA A 114 -15.10 4.07 20.12
CA ALA A 114 -15.99 3.19 20.86
C ALA A 114 -15.30 1.93 21.40
N ALA A 115 -14.32 1.39 20.65
CA ALA A 115 -13.58 0.19 21.04
C ALA A 115 -12.45 0.46 22.04
N GLY A 116 -11.93 1.69 22.10
CA GLY A 116 -10.91 2.10 23.07
C GLY A 116 -11.45 2.53 24.44
N ARG A 117 -12.74 2.27 24.71
CA ARG A 117 -13.39 2.49 26.00
C ARG A 117 -13.50 1.20 26.79
#